data_AF-A0A842KR03-F1
#
_entry.id   AF-A0A842KR03-F1
#
_cell.length_a   1.000
_cell.length_b   1.000
_cell.length_c   1.000
_cell.angle_alpha   90.00
_cell.angle_beta   90.00
_cell.angle_gamma   90.00
#
_symmetry.space_group_name_H-M   'P 1'
#
loop_
_entity.id
_entity.type
_entity.pdbx_description
1 polymer ?
#
loop_
_entity_poly.entity_id
_entity_poly.type
_entity_poly.pdbx_seq_one_letter_code
_entity_poly.pdbx_strand_id
1 'polypeptide(L)'
;MASGVAILAAAHLIMIAVFPSGTELHRFVSLEFFLLAAITIFFMSVSFYADGEKFYGTSSTILFLAGILGSALIEWPSTALLEIYDIILLTIWTILISYYCMRKEC
;
A
#
# COMPACT_ATOMS: atom_id res chain seq x y z
N MET A 1 -15.35 8.05 -8.60
CA MET A 1 -14.88 6.97 -7.70
C MET A 1 -13.44 7.20 -7.21
N ALA A 2 -12.47 7.48 -8.10
CA ALA A 2 -11.08 7.76 -7.71
C ALA A 2 -10.93 8.86 -6.63
N SER A 3 -11.70 9.95 -6.74
CA SER A 3 -11.70 11.03 -5.75
C SER A 3 -12.15 10.61 -4.35
N GLY A 4 -13.10 9.67 -4.23
CA GLY A 4 -13.57 9.17 -2.93
C GLY A 4 -12.51 8.34 -2.22
N VAL A 5 -11.79 7.48 -2.96
CA VAL A 5 -10.70 6.67 -2.42
C VAL A 5 -9.54 7.56 -1.97
N ALA A 6 -9.19 8.59 -2.74
CA ALA A 6 -8.16 9.56 -2.37
C ALA A 6 -8.52 10.34 -1.09
N ILE A 7 -9.79 10.73 -0.93
CA ILE A 7 -10.28 11.39 0.30
C ILE A 7 -10.17 10.45 1.50
N LEU A 8 -10.56 9.17 1.35
CA LEU A 8 -10.44 8.19 2.42
C LEU A 8 -8.98 7.92 2.81
N ALA A 9 -8.08 7.82 1.83
CA ALA A 9 -6.65 7.68 2.07
C ALA A 9 -6.09 8.91 2.82
N ALA A 10 -6.44 10.11 2.38
CA ALA A 10 -6.04 11.35 3.06
C ALA A 10 -6.56 11.41 4.51
N ALA A 11 -7.80 10.98 4.75
CA ALA A 11 -8.37 10.92 6.11
C ALA A 11 -7.57 9.97 7.02
N HIS A 12 -7.17 8.80 6.53
CA HIS A 12 -6.32 7.87 7.29
C HIS A 12 -4.96 8.48 7.60
N LEU A 13 -4.32 9.11 6.62
CA LEU A 13 -3.02 9.78 6.84
C LEU A 13 -3.12 10.91 7.88
N ILE A 14 -4.21 11.68 7.88
CA ILE A 14 -4.47 12.69 8.91
C ILE A 14 -4.62 12.03 10.28
N MET A 15 -5.36 10.92 10.39
CA MET A 15 -5.52 10.22 11.67
C MET A 15 -4.20 9.65 12.20
N ILE A 16 -3.38 9.06 11.32
CA ILE A 16 -2.03 8.57 11.68
C ILE A 16 -1.17 9.74 12.21
N ALA A 17 -1.26 10.92 11.59
CA ALA A 17 -0.54 12.11 12.05
C ALA A 17 -1.06 12.69 13.37
N VAL A 18 -2.37 12.58 13.64
CA VAL A 18 -3.02 13.10 14.86
C VAL A 18 -2.74 12.21 16.07
N PHE A 19 -2.76 10.88 15.90
CA PHE A 19 -2.53 9.96 17.00
C PHE A 19 -1.02 9.75 17.23
N PRO A 20 -0.50 9.96 18.45
CA PRO A 20 0.91 9.73 18.73
C PRO A 20 1.33 8.27 18.50
N SER A 21 2.54 8.09 17.97
CA SER A 21 3.11 6.76 17.76
C SER A 21 3.25 6.00 19.09
N GLY A 22 3.00 4.69 19.04
CA GLY A 22 2.98 3.82 20.23
C GLY A 22 1.65 3.76 20.97
N THR A 23 0.64 4.55 20.56
CA THR A 23 -0.73 4.40 21.06
C THR A 23 -1.49 3.31 20.31
N GLU A 24 -2.44 2.66 20.99
CA GLU A 24 -3.30 1.63 20.37
C GLU A 24 -4.14 2.22 19.21
N LEU A 25 -4.60 3.46 19.34
CA LEU A 25 -5.34 4.14 18.26
C LEU A 25 -4.48 4.36 17.02
N HIS A 26 -3.22 4.82 17.19
CA HIS A 26 -2.29 4.97 16.08
C HIS A 26 -2.04 3.64 15.37
N ARG A 27 -1.77 2.57 16.13
CA ARG A 27 -1.58 1.22 15.57
C ARG A 27 -2.79 0.76 14.77
N PHE A 28 -4.00 0.99 15.27
CA PHE A 28 -5.23 0.60 14.60
C PHE A 28 -5.41 1.32 13.25
N VAL A 29 -5.29 2.65 13.23
CA VAL A 29 -5.48 3.41 11.97
C VAL A 29 -4.37 3.15 10.96
N SER A 30 -3.14 2.92 11.42
CA SER A 30 -2.03 2.52 10.56
C SER A 30 -2.28 1.15 9.94
N LEU A 31 -2.67 0.16 10.74
CA LEU A 31 -2.99 -1.19 10.27
C LEU A 31 -4.09 -1.16 9.19
N GLU A 32 -5.18 -0.44 9.44
CA GLU A 32 -6.28 -0.32 8.45
C GLU A 32 -5.80 0.31 7.14
N PHE A 33 -5.02 1.39 7.21
CA PHE A 33 -4.49 2.06 6.01
C PHE A 33 -3.62 1.13 5.17
N PHE A 34 -2.63 0.48 5.79
CA PHE A 34 -1.70 -0.40 5.08
C PHE A 34 -2.37 -1.68 4.57
N LEU A 35 -3.34 -2.23 5.31
CA LEU A 35 -4.11 -3.39 4.86
C LEU A 35 -4.97 -3.05 3.64
N LEU A 36 -5.68 -1.92 3.65
CA LEU A 36 -6.46 -1.46 2.49
C LEU A 36 -5.56 -1.16 1.28
N ALA A 37 -4.37 -0.61 1.51
CA ALA A 37 -3.39 -0.39 0.46
C ALA A 37 -2.89 -1.73 -0.13
N ALA A 38 -2.57 -2.73 0.71
CA ALA A 38 -2.18 -4.06 0.26
C ALA A 38 -3.28 -4.75 -0.56
N ILE A 39 -4.54 -4.67 -0.09
CA ILE A 39 -5.71 -5.18 -0.83
C ILE A 39 -5.84 -4.48 -2.20
N THR A 40 -5.60 -3.18 -2.26
CA THR A 40 -5.60 -2.42 -3.51
C THR A 40 -4.54 -2.94 -4.48
N ILE A 41 -3.30 -3.14 -4.00
CA ILE A 41 -2.21 -3.71 -4.82
C ILE A 41 -2.59 -5.11 -5.33
N PHE A 42 -3.21 -5.94 -4.50
CA PHE A 42 -3.65 -7.27 -4.89
C PHE A 42 -4.69 -7.22 -6.03
N PHE A 43 -5.75 -6.42 -5.89
CA PHE A 43 -6.77 -6.31 -6.94
C PHE A 43 -6.21 -5.71 -8.24
N MET A 44 -5.33 -4.70 -8.14
CA MET A 44 -4.63 -4.15 -9.30
C MET A 44 -3.71 -5.20 -9.95
N SER A 45 -3.07 -6.05 -9.16
CA SER A 45 -2.29 -7.16 -9.70
C SER A 45 -3.16 -8.13 -10.51
N VAL A 46 -4.35 -8.48 -10.01
CA VAL A 46 -5.30 -9.34 -10.72
C VAL A 46 -5.77 -8.68 -12.01
N SER A 47 -6.06 -7.37 -12.01
CA SER A 47 -6.46 -6.66 -13.23
C SER A 47 -5.35 -6.65 -14.28
N PHE A 48 -4.10 -6.41 -13.89
CA PHE A 48 -2.97 -6.47 -14.84
C PHE A 48 -2.81 -7.85 -15.48
N TYR A 49 -3.03 -8.93 -14.73
CA TYR A 49 -3.01 -10.27 -15.32
C TYR A 49 -4.17 -10.50 -16.28
N ALA A 50 -5.37 -9.99 -15.96
CA ALA A 50 -6.53 -10.04 -16.85
C ALA A 50 -6.29 -9.28 -18.17
N ASP A 51 -5.60 -8.14 -18.10
CA ASP A 51 -5.26 -7.29 -19.26
C ASP A 51 -4.02 -7.79 -20.04
N GLY A 52 -3.40 -8.90 -19.62
CA GLY A 52 -2.19 -9.46 -20.25
C GLY A 52 -0.89 -8.73 -19.90
N GLU A 53 -0.92 -7.75 -19.01
CA GLU A 53 0.20 -6.92 -18.55
C GLU A 53 1.04 -7.65 -17.47
N LYS A 54 1.60 -8.81 -17.85
CA LYS A 54 2.26 -9.76 -16.93
C LYS A 54 3.36 -9.14 -16.05
N PHE A 55 4.12 -8.17 -16.57
CA PHE A 55 5.18 -7.51 -15.82
C PHE A 55 4.63 -6.71 -14.63
N TYR A 56 3.58 -5.92 -14.87
CA TYR A 56 2.95 -5.09 -13.84
C TYR A 56 2.15 -5.95 -12.84
N GLY A 57 1.49 -7.01 -13.32
CA GLY A 57 0.85 -8.00 -12.47
C GLY A 57 1.86 -8.71 -11.55
N THR A 58 2.95 -9.23 -12.11
CA THR A 58 3.96 -9.95 -11.30
C THR A 58 4.64 -9.04 -10.30
N SER A 59 5.02 -7.83 -10.72
CA SER A 59 5.63 -6.84 -9.82
C SER A 59 4.68 -6.43 -8.68
N SER A 60 3.39 -6.23 -8.99
CA SER A 60 2.38 -5.90 -7.98
C SER A 60 2.13 -7.07 -7.03
N THR A 61 2.08 -8.32 -7.52
CA THR A 61 1.98 -9.51 -6.65
C THR A 61 3.17 -9.61 -5.71
N ILE A 62 4.40 -9.39 -6.20
CA ILE A 62 5.61 -9.43 -5.37
C ILE A 62 5.54 -8.37 -4.27
N LEU A 63 5.12 -7.14 -4.60
CA LEU A 63 5.00 -6.06 -3.62
C LEU A 63 3.89 -6.32 -2.59
N PHE A 64 2.75 -6.87 -3.01
CA PHE A 64 1.70 -7.32 -2.10
C PHE A 64 2.19 -8.41 -1.12
N LEU A 65 2.83 -9.45 -1.65
CA LEU A 65 3.37 -10.53 -0.83
C LEU A 65 4.47 -10.04 0.10
N ALA A 66 5.35 -9.15 -0.38
CA ALA A 66 6.36 -8.51 0.45
C ALA A 66 5.69 -7.77 1.61
N GLY A 67 4.71 -6.90 1.35
CA GLY A 67 4.02 -6.14 2.40
C GLY A 67 3.35 -7.04 3.45
N ILE A 68 2.55 -8.03 3.02
CA ILE A 68 1.85 -8.93 3.95
C ILE A 68 2.83 -9.82 4.72
N LEU A 69 3.77 -10.47 4.05
CA LEU A 69 4.71 -11.39 4.69
C LEU A 69 5.72 -10.66 5.55
N GLY A 70 6.23 -9.51 5.09
CA GLY A 70 7.14 -8.66 5.86
C GLY A 70 6.48 -8.08 7.11
N SER A 71 5.21 -7.72 7.03
CA SER A 71 4.45 -7.27 8.20
C SER A 71 4.13 -8.40 9.18
N ALA A 72 3.77 -9.59 8.68
CA ALA A 72 3.29 -10.70 9.52
C ALA A 72 4.40 -11.55 10.14
N LEU A 73 5.57 -11.67 9.47
CA LEU A 73 6.63 -12.61 9.86
C LEU A 73 7.82 -11.94 10.54
N ILE A 74 7.97 -10.63 10.43
CA ILE A 74 9.11 -9.90 11.00
C ILE A 74 8.67 -9.22 12.30
N GLU A 75 9.43 -9.45 13.37
CA GLU A 75 9.26 -8.72 14.62
C GLU A 75 9.94 -7.34 14.49
N TRP A 76 9.14 -6.32 14.18
CA TRP A 76 9.63 -4.96 14.02
C TRP A 76 9.93 -4.30 15.37
N PRO A 77 11.09 -3.63 15.54
CA PRO A 77 11.46 -3.00 16.82
C PRO A 77 10.52 -1.87 17.25
N SER A 78 9.83 -1.25 16.30
CA SER A 78 8.85 -0.20 16.56
C SER A 78 7.80 -0.16 15.45
N THR A 79 6.61 0.35 15.77
CA THR A 79 5.55 0.57 14.79
C THR A 79 6.01 1.51 13.67
N ALA A 80 6.78 2.56 14.00
CA ALA A 80 7.32 3.47 13.00
C ALA A 80 8.24 2.80 11.96
N LEU A 81 9.04 1.79 12.35
CA LEU A 81 9.90 1.08 11.40
C LEU A 81 9.10 0.19 10.45
N LEU A 82 8.06 -0.48 10.96
CA LEU A 82 7.11 -1.22 10.13
C LEU A 82 6.41 -0.29 9.12
N GLU A 83 5.94 0.87 9.58
CA GLU A 83 5.29 1.86 8.72
C GLU A 83 6.23 2.39 7.62
N ILE A 84 7.49 2.68 7.95
CA ILE A 84 8.50 3.10 6.97
C ILE A 84 8.69 2.01 5.90
N TYR A 85 8.76 0.74 6.32
CA TYR A 85 8.87 -0.39 5.41
C TYR A 85 7.69 -0.45 4.43
N ASP A 86 6.45 -0.36 4.92
CA ASP A 86 5.27 -0.41 4.08
C ASP A 86 5.17 0.83 3.16
N ILE A 87 5.55 2.01 3.63
CA ILE A 87 5.62 3.24 2.83
C ILE A 87 6.63 3.08 1.68
N ILE A 88 7.78 2.45 1.91
CA ILE A 88 8.76 2.18 0.85
C ILE A 88 8.15 1.28 -0.23
N LEU A 89 7.47 0.20 0.16
CA LEU A 89 6.80 -0.69 -0.80
C LEU A 89 5.70 0.04 -1.57
N LEU A 90 4.87 0.84 -0.90
CA LEU A 90 3.83 1.65 -1.54
C LEU A 90 4.41 2.69 -2.48
N THR A 91 5.55 3.28 -2.14
CA THR A 91 6.25 4.24 -3.00
C THR A 91 6.75 3.57 -4.28
N ILE A 92 7.38 2.40 -4.15
CA ILE A 92 7.84 1.60 -5.30
C ILE A 92 6.65 1.22 -6.18
N TRP A 93 5.56 0.75 -5.58
CA TRP A 93 4.34 0.42 -6.31
C TRP A 93 3.74 1.64 -7.03
N THR A 94 3.65 2.78 -6.35
CA THR A 94 3.13 4.03 -6.94
C THR A 94 3.93 4.44 -8.16
N ILE A 95 5.27 4.40 -8.07
CA ILE A 95 6.17 4.67 -9.21
C ILE A 95 5.89 3.70 -10.37
N LEU A 96 5.76 2.40 -10.08
CA LEU A 96 5.46 1.37 -11.09
C LEU A 96 4.15 1.69 -11.84
N ILE A 97 3.08 2.03 -11.11
CA ILE A 97 1.77 2.36 -11.71
C ILE A 97 1.83 3.69 -12.46
N SER A 98 2.52 4.71 -11.95
CA SER A 98 2.70 5.97 -12.66
C SER A 98 3.37 5.76 -14.01
N TYR A 99 4.43 4.94 -14.07
CA TYR A 99 5.07 4.59 -15.35
C TYR A 99 4.15 3.80 -16.28
N TYR A 100 3.32 2.90 -15.76
CA TYR A 100 2.29 2.22 -16.54
C TYR A 100 1.32 3.23 -17.18
N CYS A 101 0.75 4.13 -16.37
CA CYS A 101 -0.22 5.13 -16.83
C CYS A 101 0.38 6.08 -17.87
N MET A 102 1.61 6.56 -17.67
CA MET A 102 2.31 7.42 -18.63
C MET A 102 2.53 6.74 -19.98
N ARG A 103 2.66 5.40 -20.02
CA ARG A 103 2.84 4.64 -21.25
C ARG A 103 1.53 4.32 -21.99
N LYS A 104 0.39 4.33 -21.29
CA LYS A 104 -0.90 3.85 -21.78
C LYS A 104 -1.99 4.94 -21.87
N GLU A 105 -1.65 6.18 -21.53
CA GLU A 105 -2.59 7.33 -21.49
C GLU A 105 -3.82 7.04 -20.61
N CYS A 106 -3.58 6.55 -19.39
CA CYS A 106 -4.64 6.24 -18.42
C CYS A 106 -5.28 7.48 -17.78
#